data_AF-A0A5N9DMD7-F1
#
_entry.id   AF-A0A5N9DMD7-F1
#
_cell.length_a   1.000
_cell.length_b   1.000
_cell.length_c   1.000
_cell.angle_alpha   90.00
_cell.angle_beta   90.00
_cell.angle_gamma   90.00
#
_symmetry.space_group_name_H-M   'P 1'
#
loop_
_entity.id
_entity.type
_entity.pdbx_description
1 polymer ?
#
loop_
_entity_poly.entity_id
_entity_poly.type
_entity_poly.pdbx_seq_one_letter_code
_entity_poly.pdbx_strand_id
1 'polypeptide(L)'
;MDPKPLTTAEWAEVGNALKFLWLALGFALVAGPSLLTAHAIIPSVVDTKTVPATWSKLRPPLYAVGIASVMGIIFALFMASQNTNFLHDMYSRWWQ
;
A
#
# COMPACT_ATOMS: atom_id res chain seq x y z
N MET A 1 27.00 -7.88 20.15
CA MET A 1 26.10 -7.60 21.27
C MET A 1 24.71 -7.95 20.80
N ASP A 2 24.03 -8.84 21.51
CA ASP A 2 22.69 -9.27 21.14
C ASP A 2 21.70 -8.11 21.30
N PRO A 3 20.70 -7.98 20.42
CA PRO A 3 19.66 -6.96 20.56
C PRO A 3 19.01 -7.07 21.94
N LYS A 4 18.75 -5.92 22.56
CA LYS A 4 18.05 -5.87 23.83
C LYS A 4 16.65 -6.48 23.65
N PRO A 5 16.17 -7.34 24.57
CA PRO A 5 14.80 -7.84 24.53
C PRO A 5 13.81 -6.66 24.55
N LEU A 6 12.85 -6.69 23.64
CA LEU A 6 11.78 -5.70 23.56
C LEU A 6 10.84 -5.81 24.77
N THR A 7 10.47 -4.65 25.31
CA THR A 7 9.42 -4.46 26.29
C THR A 7 8.04 -4.66 25.67
N THR A 8 7.02 -4.84 26.52
CA THR A 8 5.62 -4.96 26.07
C THR A 8 5.15 -3.75 25.24
N ALA A 9 5.64 -2.55 25.57
CA ALA A 9 5.30 -1.33 24.84
C ALA A 9 5.90 -1.33 23.43
N GLU A 10 7.18 -1.68 23.29
CA GLU A 10 7.84 -1.77 21.99
C GLU A 10 7.21 -2.87 21.11
N TRP A 11 6.78 -4.00 21.69
CA TRP A 11 6.01 -5.01 20.96
C TRP A 11 4.67 -4.49 20.42
N ALA A 12 4.00 -3.60 21.15
CA ALA A 12 2.77 -2.98 20.68
C ALA A 12 3.04 -2.03 19.49
N GLU A 13 4.15 -1.28 19.52
CA GLU A 13 4.58 -0.44 18.40
C GLU A 13 4.89 -1.28 17.15
N VAL A 14 5.66 -2.36 17.30
CA VAL A 14 5.94 -3.33 16.21
C VAL A 14 4.63 -3.85 15.62
N GLY A 15 3.68 -4.26 16.47
CA GLY A 15 2.39 -4.75 16.03
C GLY A 15 1.58 -3.71 15.25
N ASN A 16 1.64 -2.44 15.64
CA ASN A 16 0.96 -1.36 14.93
C ASN A 16 1.63 -1.03 13.60
N ALA A 17 2.97 -0.93 13.56
CA ALA A 17 3.72 -0.75 12.33
C ALA A 17 3.40 -1.87 11.32
N LEU A 18 3.38 -3.12 11.78
CA LEU A 18 3.06 -4.28 10.94
C LEU A 18 1.63 -4.24 10.39
N LYS A 19 0.63 -3.82 11.19
CA LYS A 19 -0.76 -3.65 10.70
C LYS A 19 -0.82 -2.63 9.56
N PHE A 20 -0.10 -1.51 9.67
CA PHE A 20 -0.06 -0.51 8.62
C PHE A 20 0.65 -1.01 7.36
N LEU A 21 1.71 -1.81 7.49
CA LEU A 21 2.35 -2.46 6.34
C LEU A 21 1.40 -3.44 5.63
N TRP A 22 0.62 -4.22 6.38
CA TRP A 22 -0.44 -5.07 5.81
C TRP A 22 -1.54 -4.25 5.13
N LEU A 23 -1.93 -3.12 5.71
CA LEU A 23 -2.89 -2.21 5.10
C LEU A 23 -2.36 -1.64 3.77
N ALA A 24 -1.08 -1.23 3.73
CA ALA A 24 -0.43 -0.77 2.52
C ALA A 24 -0.40 -1.85 1.43
N LEU A 25 -0.11 -3.10 1.81
CA LEU A 25 -0.17 -4.24 0.89
C LEU A 25 -1.60 -4.44 0.35
N GLY A 26 -2.61 -4.38 1.22
CA GLY A 26 -4.02 -4.47 0.82
C GLY A 26 -4.40 -3.43 -0.23
N PHE A 27 -4.00 -2.16 -0.01
CA PHE A 27 -4.22 -1.11 -1.01
C PHE A 27 -3.43 -1.34 -2.29
N ALA A 28 -2.19 -1.84 -2.23
CA ALA A 28 -1.38 -2.14 -3.42
C ALA A 28 -2.04 -3.23 -4.30
N LEU A 29 -2.60 -4.26 -3.68
CA LEU A 29 -3.34 -5.33 -4.36
C LEU A 29 -4.63 -4.85 -5.04
N VAL A 30 -5.19 -3.72 -4.61
CA VAL A 30 -6.34 -3.09 -5.27
C VAL A 30 -5.88 -2.09 -6.34
N ALA A 31 -4.89 -1.25 -6.01
CA ALA A 31 -4.38 -0.19 -6.88
C ALA A 31 -3.85 -0.75 -8.21
N GLY A 32 -3.00 -1.78 -8.14
CA GLY A 32 -2.36 -2.38 -9.31
C GLY A 32 -3.38 -2.87 -10.35
N PRO A 33 -4.24 -3.85 -10.00
CA PRO A 33 -5.26 -4.35 -10.91
C PRO A 33 -6.23 -3.27 -11.39
N SER A 34 -6.66 -2.35 -10.53
CA SER A 34 -7.61 -1.30 -10.90
C SER A 34 -7.04 -0.36 -11.97
N LEU A 35 -5.83 0.15 -11.73
CA LEU A 35 -5.15 1.07 -12.65
C LEU A 35 -4.74 0.36 -13.95
N LEU A 36 -4.19 -0.85 -13.86
CA LEU A 36 -3.82 -1.65 -15.04
C LEU A 36 -5.05 -1.96 -15.90
N THR A 37 -6.18 -2.30 -15.27
CA THR A 37 -7.43 -2.55 -15.99
C THR A 37 -7.95 -1.29 -16.69
N ALA A 38 -7.94 -0.15 -16.00
CA ALA A 38 -8.42 1.12 -16.55
C ALA A 38 -7.53 1.71 -17.66
N HIS A 39 -6.22 1.48 -17.58
CA HIS A 39 -5.21 2.10 -18.43
C HIS A 39 -4.76 1.23 -19.59
N ALA A 40 -4.58 -0.08 -19.38
CA ALA A 40 -4.07 -0.98 -20.40
C ALA A 40 -5.14 -1.95 -20.92
N ILE A 41 -5.85 -2.66 -20.03
CA ILE A 41 -6.78 -3.73 -20.46
C ILE A 41 -7.98 -3.16 -21.22
N ILE A 42 -8.77 -2.26 -20.60
CA ILE A 42 -10.01 -1.76 -21.23
C ILE A 42 -9.72 -1.09 -22.58
N PRO A 43 -8.73 -0.17 -22.71
CA PRO A 43 -8.42 0.40 -24.01
C PRO A 43 -8.03 -0.66 -25.05
N SER A 44 -7.15 -1.61 -24.68
CA SER A 44 -6.73 -2.69 -25.58
C SER A 44 -7.91 -3.49 -26.13
N VAL A 45 -8.82 -3.97 -25.27
CA VAL A 45 -9.96 -4.81 -25.71
C VAL A 45 -11.05 -4.04 -26.46
N VAL A 46 -11.17 -2.73 -26.21
CA VAL A 46 -12.09 -1.86 -26.95
C VAL A 46 -11.53 -1.57 -28.35
N ASP A 47 -10.24 -1.27 -28.45
CA ASP A 47 -9.58 -0.95 -29.72
C ASP A 47 -9.54 -2.16 -30.67
N THR A 48 -9.37 -3.37 -30.12
CA THR A 48 -9.48 -4.62 -30.89
C THR A 48 -10.91 -5.04 -31.21
N LYS A 49 -11.92 -4.25 -30.79
CA LYS A 49 -13.36 -4.53 -30.95
C LYS A 49 -13.79 -5.87 -30.33
N THR A 50 -13.04 -6.37 -29.35
CA THR A 50 -13.39 -7.58 -28.58
C THR A 50 -14.58 -7.31 -27.67
N VAL A 51 -14.73 -6.07 -27.19
CA VAL A 51 -15.89 -5.61 -26.42
C VAL A 51 -16.44 -4.29 -26.96
N PRO A 52 -17.70 -3.93 -26.66
CA PRO A 52 -18.29 -2.66 -27.07
C PRO A 52 -17.60 -1.46 -26.41
N ALA A 53 -17.56 -0.33 -27.12
CA ALA A 53 -16.98 0.93 -26.63
C ALA A 53 -17.61 1.44 -25.31
N THR A 54 -18.83 1.01 -24.98
CA THR A 54 -19.52 1.32 -23.71
C THR A 54 -18.70 0.91 -22.48
N TRP A 55 -17.83 -0.10 -22.59
CA TRP A 55 -16.94 -0.53 -21.50
C TRP A 55 -15.95 0.56 -21.06
N SER A 56 -15.64 1.52 -21.94
CA SER A 56 -14.82 2.69 -21.57
C SER A 56 -15.40 3.50 -20.41
N LYS A 57 -16.71 3.40 -20.15
CA LYS A 57 -17.37 4.04 -19.00
C LYS A 57 -16.96 3.47 -17.65
N LEU A 58 -16.37 2.26 -17.62
CA LEU A 58 -15.83 1.66 -16.39
C LEU A 58 -14.46 2.21 -16.01
N ARG A 59 -13.77 2.91 -16.92
CA ARG A 59 -12.43 3.46 -16.66
C ARG A 59 -12.43 4.52 -15.56
N PRO A 60 -13.32 5.54 -15.55
CA PRO A 60 -13.34 6.56 -14.50
C PRO A 60 -13.49 6.01 -13.07
N PRO A 61 -14.45 5.11 -12.75
CA PRO A 61 -14.53 4.56 -11.41
C PRO A 61 -13.30 3.70 -11.04
N LEU A 62 -12.73 2.94 -11.98
CA LEU A 62 -11.49 2.20 -11.73
C LEU A 62 -10.28 3.11 -11.47
N TYR A 63 -10.18 4.24 -12.17
CA TYR A 63 -9.17 5.26 -11.85
C TYR A 63 -9.40 5.85 -10.46
N ALA A 64 -10.65 6.18 -10.10
CA ALA A 64 -10.98 6.71 -8.78
C ALA A 64 -10.58 5.74 -7.67
N VAL A 65 -10.94 4.46 -7.78
CA VAL A 65 -10.56 3.40 -6.84
C VAL A 65 -9.04 3.22 -6.79
N GLY A 66 -8.38 3.22 -7.94
CA GLY A 66 -6.93 3.06 -8.04
C GLY A 66 -6.17 4.21 -7.37
N ILE A 67 -6.55 5.46 -7.65
CA ILE A 67 -5.94 6.66 -7.06
C ILE A 67 -6.24 6.72 -5.55
N ALA A 68 -7.46 6.44 -5.13
CA ALA A 68 -7.81 6.36 -3.71
C ALA A 68 -6.97 5.31 -2.98
N SER A 69 -6.75 4.15 -3.60
CA SER A 69 -5.89 3.11 -3.03
C SER A 69 -4.43 3.57 -2.96
N VAL A 70 -3.90 4.25 -3.98
CA VAL A 70 -2.54 4.83 -3.93
C VAL A 70 -2.38 5.83 -2.79
N MET A 71 -3.38 6.70 -2.58
CA MET A 71 -3.38 7.61 -1.41
C MET A 71 -3.40 6.81 -0.10
N GLY A 72 -4.17 5.72 -0.05
CA GLY A 72 -4.19 4.78 1.07
C GLY A 72 -2.83 4.13 1.35
N ILE A 73 -2.06 3.76 0.32
CA ILE A 73 -0.68 3.25 0.47
C ILE A 73 0.20 4.31 1.12
N ILE A 74 0.19 5.54 0.59
CA ILE A 74 1.01 6.64 1.12
C ILE A 74 0.66 6.92 2.59
N PHE A 75 -0.64 6.97 2.91
CA PHE A 75 -1.12 7.14 4.27
C PHE A 75 -0.66 6.00 5.19
N ALA A 76 -0.82 4.74 4.78
CA ALA A 76 -0.45 3.58 5.57
C ALA A 76 1.07 3.53 5.82
N LEU A 77 1.89 3.83 4.80
CA LEU A 77 3.35 3.90 4.96
C LEU A 77 3.78 5.05 5.87
N PHE A 78 3.12 6.20 5.77
CA PHE A 78 3.35 7.31 6.69
C PHE A 78 3.03 6.91 8.14
N MET A 79 1.88 6.28 8.38
CA MET A 79 1.52 5.80 9.72
C MET A 79 2.48 4.72 10.24
N ALA A 80 2.94 3.81 9.37
CA ALA A 80 3.96 2.83 9.73
C ALA A 80 5.26 3.51 10.16
N SER A 81 5.71 4.55 9.46
CA SER A 81 6.95 5.26 9.82
C SER A 81 6.88 5.95 11.18
N GLN A 82 5.71 6.43 11.59
CA GLN A 82 5.51 6.99 12.94
C GLN A 82 5.62 5.95 14.07
N ASN A 83 5.57 4.64 13.76
CA ASN A 83 5.63 3.54 14.73
C ASN A 83 6.98 2.80 14.66
N THR A 84 8.08 3.51 14.33
CA THR A 84 9.41 2.91 14.16
C THR A 84 10.40 3.22 15.28
N ASN A 85 9.97 3.86 16.37
CA ASN A 85 10.84 4.24 17.49
C ASN A 85 11.57 3.03 18.09
N PHE A 86 10.89 1.88 18.21
CA PHE A 86 11.50 0.62 18.64
C PHE A 86 12.77 0.22 17.84
N LEU A 87 12.89 0.64 16.56
CA LEU A 87 14.09 0.36 15.76
C LEU A 87 15.31 1.13 16.26
N HIS A 88 15.10 2.36 16.73
CA HIS A 88 16.18 3.18 17.29
C HIS A 88 16.66 2.58 18.62
N ASP A 89 15.73 2.12 19.45
CA ASP A 89 16.03 1.53 20.76
C ASP A 89 16.72 0.16 20.63
N MET A 90 16.28 -0.67 19.69
CA MET A 90 16.84 -2.00 19.46
C MET A 90 18.19 -1.98 18.73
N TYR A 91 18.41 -1.00 17.84
CA TYR A 91 19.60 -0.90 16.98
C TYR A 91 20.35 0.43 17.13
N SER A 92 20.48 0.92 18.36
CA SER A 92 21.08 2.24 18.67
C SER A 92 22.45 2.50 18.03
N ARG A 93 23.31 1.49 17.88
CA ARG A 93 24.64 1.62 17.24
C ARG A 93 24.59 2.07 15.78
N TRP A 94 23.56 1.69 15.03
CA TRP A 94 23.48 1.96 13.59
C TRP A 94 22.94 3.35 13.25
N TRP A 95 22.43 4.05 14.26
CA TRP A 95 21.83 5.38 14.13
C TRP A 95 22.60 6.46 14.92
N GLN A 96 23.86 6.19 15.29
CA GLN A 96 24.81 7.18 15.83
C GLN A 96 25.49 7.98 14.72
#